data_AF-A0A964QU56-F1
#
_entry.id   AF-A0A964QU56-F1
#
_cell.length_a   1.000
_cell.length_b   1.000
_cell.length_c   1.000
_cell.angle_alpha   90.00
_cell.angle_beta   90.00
_cell.angle_gamma   90.00
#
_symmetry.space_group_name_H-M   'P 1'
#
loop_
_entity.id
_entity.type
_entity.pdbx_description
1 polymer ?
#
loop_
_entity_poly.entity_id
_entity_poly.type
_entity_poly.pdbx_seq_one_letter_code
_entity_poly.pdbx_strand_id
1 'polypeptide(L)'
;MKIKLDEIELKIKILEDKKTKAIIGLDFGDFVIRGFRITESKFPNMNGEMLWFMPPSYLGGGRYHPIFFLPDKELWQKLEKRVWIEYKGALNTQHKKKYGLKDGEWEGL
;
A
#
# COMPACT_ATOMS: atom_id res chain seq x y z
N MET A 1 15.42 -10.22 -15.26
CA MET A 1 14.48 -9.09 -15.43
C MET A 1 14.96 -7.93 -14.57
N LYS A 2 15.14 -6.73 -15.13
CA LYS A 2 15.38 -5.52 -14.33
C LYS A 2 14.03 -4.85 -14.11
N ILE A 3 13.61 -4.71 -12.86
CA ILE A 3 12.34 -4.07 -12.52
C ILE A 3 12.51 -2.56 -12.69
N LYS A 4 11.64 -1.94 -13.51
CA LYS A 4 11.50 -0.49 -13.57
C LYS A 4 10.29 -0.08 -12.77
N LEU A 5 10.48 0.77 -11.76
CA LEU A 5 9.39 1.14 -10.86
C LEU A 5 8.26 1.87 -11.57
N ASP A 6 8.58 2.73 -12.53
CA ASP A 6 7.60 3.61 -13.19
C ASP A 6 6.60 2.82 -14.06
N GLU A 7 6.97 1.61 -14.47
CA GLU A 7 6.14 0.70 -15.26
C GLU A 7 5.21 -0.17 -14.39
N ILE A 8 5.39 -0.17 -13.06
CA ILE A 8 4.53 -0.94 -12.15
C ILE A 8 3.21 -0.19 -11.98
N GLU A 9 2.07 -0.82 -12.22
CA GLU A 9 0.77 -0.22 -11.86
C GLU A 9 0.36 -0.64 -10.44
N LEU A 10 -0.17 0.31 -9.67
CA LEU A 10 -0.68 0.07 -8.33
C LEU A 10 -2.20 0.05 -8.34
N LYS A 11 -2.78 -1.05 -7.86
CA LYS A 11 -4.22 -1.20 -7.67
C LYS A 11 -4.52 -1.22 -6.18
N ILE A 12 -5.10 -0.14 -5.67
CA ILE A 12 -5.36 0.04 -4.23
C ILE A 12 -6.85 -0.10 -3.94
N LYS A 13 -7.19 -1.02 -3.03
CA LYS A 13 -8.53 -1.17 -2.47
C LYS A 13 -8.50 -0.78 -1.00
N ILE A 14 -9.10 0.36 -0.68
CA ILE A 14 -9.27 0.79 0.71
C ILE A 14 -10.37 -0.04 1.37
N LEU A 15 -10.18 -0.35 2.65
CA LEU A 15 -11.11 -1.09 3.50
C LEU A 15 -11.52 -0.20 4.67
N GLU A 16 -12.82 0.02 4.86
CA GLU A 16 -13.36 0.73 6.03
C GLU A 16 -13.40 -0.21 7.26
N ASP A 17 -13.16 0.35 8.45
CA ASP A 17 -13.36 -0.27 9.77
C ASP A 17 -12.64 -1.59 10.05
N LYS A 18 -11.44 -1.77 9.48
CA LYS A 18 -10.59 -2.92 9.74
C LYS A 18 -9.22 -2.50 10.25
N LYS A 19 -8.56 -3.43 10.95
CA LYS A 19 -7.12 -3.33 11.29
C LYS A 19 -6.27 -3.18 10.01
N THR A 20 -6.67 -3.86 8.93
CA THR A 20 -6.14 -3.65 7.58
C THR A 20 -6.91 -2.51 6.90
N LYS A 21 -6.23 -1.42 6.57
CA LYS A 21 -6.82 -0.23 5.93
C LYS A 21 -6.85 -0.31 4.42
N ALA A 22 -5.93 -1.06 3.80
CA ALA A 22 -5.97 -1.26 2.36
C ALA A 22 -5.35 -2.60 1.94
N ILE A 23 -5.81 -3.11 0.81
CA ILE A 23 -5.16 -4.20 0.07
C ILE A 23 -4.61 -3.61 -1.23
N ILE A 24 -3.37 -3.94 -1.54
CA ILE A 24 -2.63 -3.43 -2.69
C ILE A 24 -2.27 -4.60 -3.61
N GLY A 25 -2.47 -4.40 -4.90
CA GLY A 25 -1.91 -5.21 -5.97
C GLY A 25 -0.85 -4.43 -6.72
N LEU A 26 0.28 -5.07 -7.00
CA LEU A 26 1.34 -4.56 -7.86
C LEU A 26 1.28 -5.32 -9.18
N ASP A 27 1.09 -4.59 -10.27
CA ASP A 27 1.03 -5.11 -11.63
C ASP A 27 2.35 -4.80 -12.32
N PHE A 28 3.11 -5.83 -12.67
CA PHE A 28 4.40 -5.71 -13.36
C PHE A 28 4.25 -5.90 -14.88
N GLY A 29 3.03 -5.90 -15.40
CA GLY A 29 2.71 -6.19 -16.80
C GLY A 29 2.58 -7.69 -17.06
N ASP A 30 3.68 -8.43 -16.96
CA ASP A 30 3.70 -9.88 -17.22
C ASP A 30 3.07 -10.71 -16.10
N PHE A 31 3.03 -10.16 -14.88
CA PHE A 31 2.45 -10.80 -13.72
C PHE A 31 1.95 -9.77 -12.71
N VAL A 32 0.98 -10.21 -11.90
CA VAL A 32 0.39 -9.38 -10.84
C VAL A 32 0.61 -10.04 -9.50
N ILE A 33 1.19 -9.30 -8.56
CA ILE A 33 1.34 -9.74 -7.18
C ILE A 33 0.30 -9.03 -6.32
N ARG A 34 -0.62 -9.82 -5.75
CA ARG A 34 -1.71 -9.33 -4.90
C ARG A 34 -1.45 -9.66 -3.44
N GLY A 35 -2.14 -8.96 -2.56
CA GLY A 35 -2.17 -9.27 -1.13
C GLY A 35 -1.15 -8.50 -0.30
N PHE A 36 -0.52 -7.47 -0.87
CA PHE A 36 0.11 -6.44 -0.06
C PHE A 36 -0.95 -5.72 0.78
N ARG A 37 -0.58 -5.27 1.98
CA ARG A 37 -1.53 -4.66 2.92
C ARG A 37 -0.96 -3.38 3.53
N ILE A 38 -1.82 -2.40 3.75
CA ILE A 38 -1.58 -1.35 4.74
C ILE A 38 -2.39 -1.69 5.97
N THR A 39 -1.72 -1.81 7.12
CA THR A 39 -2.35 -2.22 8.38
C THR A 39 -1.92 -1.33 9.53
N GLU A 40 -2.78 -1.21 10.54
CA GLU A 40 -2.41 -0.60 11.81
C GLU A 40 -1.24 -1.35 12.46
N SER A 41 -0.31 -0.55 12.97
CA SER A 41 0.88 -0.99 13.69
C SER A 41 0.92 -0.35 15.07
N LYS A 42 1.62 -1.00 15.99
CA LYS A 42 1.98 -0.41 17.30
C LYS A 42 3.21 0.48 17.23
N PHE A 43 3.89 0.48 16.09
CA PHE A 43 5.14 1.21 15.86
C PHE A 43 4.97 2.18 14.68
N PRO A 44 5.54 3.39 14.76
CA PRO A 44 5.49 4.32 13.65
C PRO A 44 6.28 3.81 12.45
N ASN A 45 5.83 4.15 11.25
CA ASN A 45 6.58 3.96 10.01
C ASN A 45 7.55 5.13 9.77
N MET A 46 8.24 5.11 8.62
CA MET A 46 9.18 6.16 8.23
C MET A 46 8.55 7.57 8.08
N ASN A 47 7.22 7.65 7.93
CA ASN A 47 6.46 8.89 7.84
C ASN A 47 5.88 9.33 9.20
N GLY A 48 6.20 8.62 10.29
CA GLY A 48 5.64 8.87 11.63
C GLY A 48 4.22 8.33 11.86
N GLU A 49 3.65 7.60 10.89
CA GLU A 49 2.28 7.08 10.97
C GLU A 49 2.25 5.69 11.60
N MET A 50 1.21 5.39 12.38
CA MET A 50 0.99 4.05 12.99
C MET A 50 0.42 3.04 11.98
N LEU A 51 0.92 3.06 10.75
CA LEU A 51 0.50 2.22 9.63
C LEU A 51 1.70 1.57 8.97
N TRP A 52 1.63 0.28 8.68
CA TRP A 52 2.72 -0.47 8.05
C TRP A 52 2.31 -1.04 6.70
N PHE A 53 3.20 -0.89 5.72
CA PHE A 53 3.10 -1.57 4.43
C PHE A 53 3.70 -2.98 4.56
N MET A 54 2.88 -4.00 4.39
CA MET A 54 3.26 -5.40 4.58
C MET A 54 3.21 -6.18 3.26
N PRO A 55 4.26 -6.95 2.94
CA PRO A 55 4.22 -7.88 1.82
C PRO A 55 3.19 -8.99 2.05
N PRO A 56 2.72 -9.64 0.97
CA PRO A 56 1.87 -10.81 1.09
C PRO A 56 2.60 -11.94 1.85
N SER A 57 1.81 -12.72 2.57
CA SER A 57 2.28 -13.85 3.38
C SER A 57 1.22 -14.95 3.42
N TYR A 58 1.65 -16.19 3.66
CA TYR A 58 0.77 -17.32 3.92
C TYR A 58 0.98 -17.88 5.33
N LEU A 59 -0.05 -18.52 5.89
CA LEU A 59 0.05 -19.24 7.16
C LEU A 59 0.43 -20.70 6.88
N GLY A 60 1.53 -21.16 7.48
CA GLY A 60 2.00 -22.54 7.37
C GLY A 60 2.70 -22.98 8.65
N GLY A 61 2.33 -24.14 9.19
CA GLY A 61 2.90 -24.65 10.44
C GLY A 61 2.73 -23.70 11.63
N GLY A 62 1.61 -22.97 11.69
CA GLY A 62 1.32 -22.00 12.75
C GLY A 62 2.09 -20.68 12.67
N ARG A 63 2.91 -20.46 11.63
CA ARG A 63 3.67 -19.22 11.44
C ARG A 63 3.34 -18.58 10.09
N TYR A 64 3.40 -17.26 10.04
CA TYR A 64 3.27 -16.52 8.79
C TYR A 64 4.62 -16.47 8.06
N HIS A 65 4.60 -16.83 6.78
CA HIS A 65 5.78 -16.83 5.91
C HIS A 65 5.59 -15.81 4.79
N PRO A 66 6.53 -14.87 4.58
CA PRO A 66 6.45 -13.92 3.48
C PRO A 66 6.62 -14.65 2.14
N ILE A 67 5.88 -14.22 1.11
CA ILE A 67 5.97 -14.80 -0.25
C ILE A 67 6.55 -13.83 -1.28
N PHE A 68 6.75 -12.57 -0.89
CA PHE A 68 7.36 -11.55 -1.72
C PHE A 68 8.66 -11.09 -1.06
N PHE A 69 9.74 -11.08 -1.84
CA PHE A 69 11.02 -10.59 -1.40
C PHE A 69 11.66 -9.76 -2.51
N LEU A 70 12.08 -8.54 -2.17
CA LEU A 70 12.81 -7.66 -3.06
C LEU A 70 14.19 -7.40 -2.42
N PRO A 71 15.27 -8.04 -2.93
CA PRO A 71 16.58 -7.99 -2.28
C PRO A 71 17.22 -6.60 -2.32
N ASP A 72 16.90 -5.82 -3.35
CA ASP A 72 17.36 -4.44 -3.50
C ASP A 72 16.58 -3.54 -2.53
N LYS A 73 17.27 -3.09 -1.47
CA LYS A 73 16.71 -2.23 -0.43
C LYS A 73 16.32 -0.85 -0.94
N GLU A 74 17.08 -0.28 -1.86
CA GLU A 74 16.77 1.04 -2.42
C GLU A 74 15.52 0.96 -3.29
N LEU A 75 15.42 -0.10 -4.11
CA LEU A 75 14.25 -0.36 -4.92
C LEU A 75 13.00 -0.58 -4.05
N TRP A 76 13.14 -1.32 -2.95
CA TRP A 76 12.07 -1.51 -1.98
C TRP A 76 11.61 -0.18 -1.36
N GLN A 77 12.53 0.66 -0.90
CA GLN A 77 12.19 1.96 -0.32
C GLN A 77 11.48 2.88 -1.33
N LYS A 78 11.93 2.91 -2.58
CA LYS A 78 11.30 3.68 -3.64
C LYS A 78 9.89 3.17 -3.95
N LEU A 79 9.70 1.85 -4.01
CA LEU A 79 8.38 1.23 -4.16
C LEU A 79 7.46 1.58 -2.99
N GLU A 80 7.95 1.43 -1.76
CA GLU A 80 7.20 1.75 -0.55
C GLU A 80 6.77 3.22 -0.52
N LYS A 81 7.67 4.15 -0.85
CA LYS A 81 7.34 5.58 -0.96
C LYS A 81 6.22 5.83 -1.99
N ARG A 82 6.29 5.19 -3.16
CA ARG A 82 5.24 5.30 -4.18
C ARG A 82 3.90 4.75 -3.69
N VAL A 83 3.91 3.60 -3.03
CA VAL A 83 2.71 2.99 -2.42
C VAL A 83 2.04 3.97 -1.44
N TRP A 84 2.81 4.65 -0.59
CA TRP A 84 2.26 5.60 0.38
C TRP A 84 1.60 6.80 -0.30
N ILE A 85 2.20 7.35 -1.36
CA ILE A 85 1.64 8.47 -2.13
C ILE A 85 0.29 8.05 -2.74
N GLU A 86 0.26 6.92 -3.44
CA GLU A 86 -0.94 6.40 -4.10
C GLU A 86 -2.03 6.05 -3.08
N TYR A 87 -1.65 5.47 -1.93
CA TYR A 87 -2.60 5.17 -0.85
C TYR A 87 -3.27 6.43 -0.29
N LYS A 88 -2.50 7.49 -0.02
CA LYS A 88 -3.05 8.76 0.45
C LYS A 88 -3.98 9.38 -0.59
N GLY A 89 -3.62 9.33 -1.86
CA GLY A 89 -4.47 9.77 -2.98
C GLY A 89 -5.79 8.98 -3.07
N ALA A 90 -5.72 7.65 -2.97
CA ALA A 90 -6.89 6.78 -2.97
C ALA A 90 -7.80 7.02 -1.75
N LEU A 91 -7.21 7.21 -0.57
CA LEU A 91 -7.94 7.50 0.67
C LEU A 91 -8.69 8.84 0.57
N ASN A 92 -8.01 9.89 0.09
CA ASN A 92 -8.64 11.20 -0.13
C ASN A 92 -9.79 11.10 -1.16
N THR A 93 -9.58 10.38 -2.25
CA THR A 93 -10.61 10.17 -3.28
C THR A 93 -11.84 9.45 -2.71
N GLN A 94 -11.64 8.41 -1.89
CA GLN A 94 -12.75 7.73 -1.24
C GLN A 94 -13.46 8.64 -0.22
N HIS A 95 -12.71 9.40 0.57
CA HIS A 95 -13.28 10.34 1.53
C HIS A 95 -14.17 11.37 0.82
N LYS A 96 -13.66 11.99 -0.25
CA LYS A 96 -14.44 12.92 -1.09
C LYS A 96 -15.71 12.26 -1.63
N LYS A 97 -15.61 11.04 -2.17
CA LYS A 97 -16.78 10.28 -2.65
C LYS A 97 -17.80 10.00 -1.54
N LYS A 98 -17.35 9.66 -0.34
CA LYS A 98 -18.21 9.36 0.81
C LYS A 98 -18.99 10.59 1.29
N TYR A 99 -18.38 11.77 1.24
CA TYR A 99 -18.98 13.02 1.71
C TYR A 99 -19.48 13.95 0.61
N GLY A 100 -19.40 13.55 -0.67
CA GLY A 100 -19.86 14.35 -1.80
C GLY A 100 -19.06 15.63 -2.07
N LEU A 101 -17.80 15.70 -1.62
CA LEU A 101 -16.94 16.88 -1.70
C LEU A 101 -16.33 17.02 -3.11
N LYS A 102 -16.22 18.26 -3.63
CA LYS A 102 -15.57 18.56 -4.92
C LYS A 102 -14.08 18.90 -4.75
N ASP A 103 -13.29 18.76 -5.82
CA ASP A 103 -11.88 19.14 -5.82
C ASP A 103 -11.73 20.65 -5.62
N GLY A 104 -11.06 21.06 -4.53
CA GLY A 104 -10.81 22.46 -4.17
C GLY A 104 -11.28 22.88 -2.76
N GLU A 105 -12.05 22.05 -2.05
CA GLU A 105 -12.60 22.42 -0.74
C GLU A 105 -11.77 21.95 0.48
N TRP A 106 -10.56 21.43 0.27
CA TRP A 106 -9.71 20.90 1.35
C TRP A 106 -8.24 21.27 1.18
N GLU A 107 -7.84 22.40 1.76
CA GLU A 107 -6.48 22.63 2.25
C GLU A 107 -6.53 22.53 3.78
N GLY A 108 -6.03 21.43 4.35
CA GLY A 108 -5.86 21.34 5.80
C GLY A 108 -6.01 19.94 6.36
N LEU A 109 -4.89 19.24 6.50
CA LEU A 109 -4.31 18.78 7.79
C LEU A 109 -2.89 18.25 7.54
#